data_AF-A0A7S3HI75-F1
#
_entry.id   AF-A0A7S3HI75-F1
#
_cell.length_a   1.000
_cell.length_b   1.000
_cell.length_c   1.000
_cell.angle_alpha   90.00
_cell.angle_beta   90.00
_cell.angle_gamma   90.00
#
_symmetry.space_group_name_H-M   'P 1'
#
loop_
_entity.id
_entity.type
_entity.pdbx_description
1 polymer ?
#
loop_
_entity_poly.entity_id
_entity_poly.type
_entity_poly.pdbx_seq_one_letter_code
_entity_poly.pdbx_strand_id
1 'polypeptide(L)'
;PELAPELALDPGGTGAPSQAALDEIARQHDRLIGTILAEEEELITAHRQHIDMMVELIKEEMLHLNNVDRPGSDVDAYVAGLDRILGLKAEYIGGIRNRLDTFKEHLTQEDTLSKRFQYLAQTSQASP
;
A
#
# COMPACT_ATOMS: atom_id res chain seq x y z
N PRO A 1 -8.42 -34.77 3.45
CA PRO A 1 -7.16 -34.35 4.09
C PRO A 1 -7.33 -32.93 4.66
N GLU A 2 -7.66 -32.79 5.95
CA GLU A 2 -6.67 -32.49 7.03
C GLU A 2 -5.95 -31.16 6.74
N LEU A 3 -6.04 -30.08 7.54
CA LEU A 3 -6.05 -29.98 9.01
C LEU A 3 -6.79 -28.70 9.43
N ALA A 4 -7.60 -28.79 10.50
CA ALA A 4 -7.96 -27.64 11.33
C ALA A 4 -6.92 -27.52 12.46
N PRO A 5 -6.51 -26.31 12.90
CA PRO A 5 -5.99 -26.16 14.25
C PRO A 5 -7.19 -25.96 15.19
N GLU A 6 -7.30 -26.93 16.08
CA GLU A 6 -8.18 -26.99 17.24
C GLU A 6 -7.94 -25.75 18.13
N LEU A 7 -8.76 -24.71 17.95
CA LEU A 7 -8.94 -23.66 18.97
C LEU A 7 -9.73 -24.31 20.10
N ALA A 8 -9.00 -24.87 21.06
CA ALA A 8 -9.54 -25.39 22.30
C ALA A 8 -10.42 -24.33 22.95
N LEU A 9 -11.74 -24.52 22.79
CA LEU A 9 -12.77 -23.80 23.50
C LEU A 9 -12.73 -24.32 24.94
N ASP A 10 -12.11 -23.54 25.83
CA ASP A 10 -12.29 -23.71 27.27
C ASP A 10 -13.80 -23.49 27.57
N PRO A 11 -14.53 -24.50 28.08
CA PRO A 11 -15.98 -24.40 28.26
C PRO A 11 -16.38 -23.63 29.53
N GLY A 12 -15.47 -22.87 30.15
CA GLY A 12 -15.66 -22.21 31.44
C GLY A 12 -15.89 -20.69 31.46
N GLY A 13 -16.10 -20.02 30.32
CA GLY A 13 -16.12 -18.54 30.25
C GLY A 13 -17.46 -17.94 29.80
N THR A 14 -18.44 -17.82 30.70
CA THR A 14 -19.66 -17.00 30.50
C THR A 14 -19.36 -15.51 30.60
N GLY A 15 -18.65 -14.93 29.63
CA GLY A 15 -18.32 -13.51 29.64
C GLY A 15 -18.57 -12.85 28.29
N ALA A 16 -19.47 -11.88 28.25
CA ALA A 16 -19.50 -10.87 27.20
C ALA A 16 -18.07 -10.33 26.94
N PRO A 17 -17.73 -9.90 25.71
CA PRO A 17 -16.47 -9.22 25.44
C PRO A 17 -16.23 -8.15 26.49
N SER A 18 -15.10 -8.22 27.22
CA SER A 18 -14.82 -7.26 28.27
C SER A 18 -14.72 -5.86 27.67
N GLN A 19 -15.24 -4.85 28.37
CA GLN A 19 -15.14 -3.45 27.94
C GLN A 19 -13.69 -3.08 27.56
N ALA A 20 -12.70 -3.63 28.27
CA ALA A 20 -11.28 -3.46 27.97
C ALA A 20 -10.86 -3.97 26.57
N ALA A 21 -11.47 -5.04 26.07
CA ALA A 21 -11.19 -5.57 24.73
C ALA A 21 -11.79 -4.66 23.64
N LEU A 22 -12.98 -4.09 23.87
CA LEU A 22 -13.59 -3.10 22.97
C LEU A 22 -12.77 -1.81 22.94
N ASP A 23 -12.33 -1.33 24.10
CA ASP A 23 -11.50 -0.13 24.23
C ASP A 23 -10.14 -0.31 23.54
N GLU A 24 -9.54 -1.51 23.63
CA GLU A 24 -8.29 -1.80 22.93
C GLU A 24 -8.46 -1.78 21.40
N ILE A 25 -9.51 -2.41 20.88
CA ILE A 25 -9.79 -2.42 19.44
C ILE A 25 -10.06 -1.00 18.92
N ALA A 26 -10.82 -0.19 19.68
CA ALA A 26 -11.05 1.22 19.33
C ALA A 26 -9.74 2.01 19.27
N ARG A 27 -8.85 1.84 20.25
CA ARG A 27 -7.52 2.49 20.22
C ARG A 27 -6.65 2.03 19.06
N GLN A 28 -6.71 0.75 18.69
CA GLN A 28 -6.00 0.24 17.52
C GLN A 28 -6.55 0.83 16.22
N HIS A 29 -7.87 0.96 16.13
CA HIS A 29 -8.56 1.58 14.99
C HIS A 29 -8.15 3.04 14.81
N ASP A 30 -8.22 3.85 15.86
CA ASP A 30 -7.83 5.27 15.80
C ASP A 30 -6.38 5.47 15.33
N ARG A 31 -5.45 4.63 15.81
CA ARG A 31 -4.03 4.69 15.39
C ARG A 31 -3.86 4.31 13.93
N LEU A 32 -4.56 3.28 13.47
CA LEU A 32 -4.46 2.80 12.09
C LEU A 32 -5.08 3.82 11.12
N ILE A 33 -6.19 4.46 11.49
CA ILE A 33 -6.76 5.58 10.73
C ILE A 33 -5.76 6.72 10.59
N GLY A 34 -5.10 7.11 11.68
CA GLY A 34 -4.06 8.15 11.62
C GLY A 34 -2.91 7.78 10.67
N THR A 35 -2.53 6.50 10.63
CA THR A 35 -1.50 5.97 9.72
C THR A 35 -1.97 6.06 8.26
N ILE A 36 -3.18 5.57 7.98
CA ILE A 36 -3.79 5.57 6.63
C ILE A 36 -3.87 7.01 6.09
N LEU A 37 -4.31 7.98 6.88
CA LEU A 37 -4.42 9.37 6.42
C LEU A 37 -3.05 9.97 6.04
N ALA A 38 -2.01 9.68 6.83
CA ALA A 38 -0.66 10.13 6.52
C ALA A 38 -0.11 9.46 5.24
N GLU A 39 -0.34 8.16 5.10
CA GLU A 39 0.08 7.40 3.92
C GLU A 39 -0.68 7.81 2.65
N GLU A 40 -1.96 8.19 2.76
CA GLU A 40 -2.74 8.71 1.65
C GLU A 40 -2.13 10.01 1.12
N GLU A 41 -1.84 10.96 2.00
CA GLU A 41 -1.22 12.24 1.62
C GLU A 41 0.17 12.01 0.99
N GLU A 42 0.96 11.11 1.57
CA GLU A 42 2.27 10.75 1.06
C GLU A 42 2.18 10.08 -0.32
N LEU A 43 1.25 9.13 -0.50
CA LEU A 43 1.03 8.42 -1.76
C LEU A 43 0.56 9.37 -2.87
N ILE A 44 -0.36 10.28 -2.57
CA ILE A 44 -0.82 11.30 -3.53
C ILE A 44 0.34 12.22 -3.93
N THR A 45 1.16 12.65 -2.97
CA THR A 45 2.33 13.49 -3.24
C THR A 45 3.36 12.75 -4.10
N ALA A 46 3.70 11.52 -3.73
CA ALA A 46 4.62 10.67 -4.49
C ALA A 46 4.09 10.39 -5.90
N HIS A 47 2.77 10.23 -6.06
CA HIS A 47 2.16 10.02 -7.38
C HIS A 47 2.30 11.25 -8.28
N ARG A 48 2.08 12.46 -7.77
CA ARG A 48 2.28 13.70 -8.52
C ARG A 48 3.74 13.84 -8.96
N GLN A 49 4.68 13.63 -8.03
CA GLN A 49 6.11 13.66 -8.34
C GLN A 49 6.50 12.63 -9.41
N HIS A 50 5.97 11.41 -9.31
CA HIS A 50 6.17 10.37 -10.31
C HIS A 50 5.68 10.81 -11.70
N ILE A 51 4.51 11.45 -11.80
CA ILE A 51 4.00 11.98 -13.09
C ILE A 51 4.97 13.00 -13.67
N ASP A 52 5.42 13.97 -12.88
CA ASP A 52 6.33 15.02 -13.33
C ASP A 52 7.66 14.43 -13.83
N MET A 53 8.22 13.48 -13.09
CA MET A 53 9.47 12.79 -13.45
C MET A 53 9.31 11.95 -14.72
N MET A 54 8.17 11.27 -14.89
CA MET A 54 7.88 10.50 -16.10
C MET A 54 7.78 11.40 -17.33
N VAL A 55 7.23 12.61 -17.19
CA VAL A 55 7.19 13.59 -18.29
C VAL A 55 8.60 14.00 -18.71
N GLU A 56 9.50 14.28 -17.75
CA GLU A 56 10.89 14.62 -18.06
C GLU A 56 11.64 13.45 -18.75
N LEU A 57 11.45 12.23 -18.27
CA LEU A 57 12.05 11.04 -18.89
C LEU A 57 11.53 10.81 -20.32
N ILE A 58 10.25 11.07 -20.59
CA ILE A 58 9.68 10.98 -21.95
C ILE A 58 10.31 12.03 -22.86
N LYS A 59 10.50 13.28 -22.39
CA LYS A 59 11.17 14.31 -23.18
C LYS A 59 12.60 13.89 -23.54
N GLU A 60 13.33 13.31 -22.59
CA GLU A 60 14.67 12.83 -22.82
C GLU A 60 14.72 11.65 -23.81
N GLU A 61 13.78 10.72 -23.70
CA GLU A 61 13.61 9.60 -24.63
C GLU A 61 13.38 10.10 -26.07
N MET A 62 12.58 11.16 -26.23
CA MET A 62 12.37 11.81 -27.54
C MET A 62 13.65 12.45 -28.09
N LEU A 63 14.52 13.01 -27.24
CA LEU A 63 15.81 13.54 -27.67
C LEU A 63 16.74 12.43 -28.17
N HIS A 64 16.80 11.30 -27.47
CA HIS A 64 17.56 10.14 -27.92
C HIS A 64 17.08 9.62 -29.28
N LEU A 65 15.77 9.53 -29.50
CA LEU A 65 15.20 9.15 -30.79
C LEU A 65 15.57 10.13 -31.90
N ASN A 66 15.43 11.44 -31.66
CA ASN A 66 15.79 12.47 -32.66
C ASN A 66 17.29 12.46 -32.99
N ASN A 67 18.15 12.15 -32.01
CA ASN A 67 19.59 12.11 -32.24
C ASN A 67 20.01 10.88 -33.03
N VAL A 68 19.44 9.70 -32.73
CA VAL A 68 19.82 8.45 -33.40
C VAL A 68 19.34 8.39 -34.85
N ASP A 69 18.26 9.10 -35.20
CA ASP A 69 17.71 9.15 -36.56
C ASP A 69 18.60 9.92 -37.57
N ARG A 70 19.59 10.69 -37.08
CA ARG A 70 20.48 11.48 -37.94
C ARG A 70 21.57 10.60 -38.58
N PRO A 71 21.99 10.87 -39.83
CA PRO A 71 23.13 10.20 -40.43
C PRO A 71 24.42 10.38 -39.62
N GLY A 72 25.13 9.28 -39.35
CA GLY A 72 26.35 9.29 -38.55
C GLY A 72 26.13 9.47 -37.05
N SER A 73 24.91 9.20 -36.56
CA SER A 73 24.59 9.22 -35.14
C SER A 73 25.36 8.17 -34.34
N ASP A 74 25.55 8.47 -33.05
CA ASP A 74 26.17 7.56 -32.10
C ASP A 74 25.13 6.61 -31.50
N VAL A 75 25.16 5.36 -31.96
CA VAL A 75 24.25 4.30 -31.50
C VAL A 75 24.57 3.88 -30.06
N ASP A 76 25.84 3.95 -29.64
CA ASP A 76 26.22 3.58 -28.27
C ASP A 76 25.64 4.59 -27.27
N ALA A 77 25.66 5.87 -27.60
CA ALA A 77 25.01 6.92 -26.81
C ALA A 77 23.48 6.73 -26.74
N TYR A 78 22.84 6.29 -27.82
CA TYR A 78 21.41 5.96 -27.81
C TYR A 78 21.11 4.78 -26.87
N VAL A 79 21.86 3.67 -26.99
CA VAL A 79 21.64 2.46 -26.18
C VAL A 79 21.87 2.75 -24.71
N ALA A 80 22.98 3.42 -24.35
CA ALA A 80 23.27 3.78 -22.96
C ALA A 80 22.21 4.76 -22.39
N GLY A 81 21.73 5.68 -23.22
CA GLY A 81 20.65 6.60 -22.85
C GLY A 81 19.34 5.88 -22.54
N LEU A 82 18.93 4.99 -23.44
CA LEU A 82 17.72 4.19 -23.31
C LEU A 82 17.76 3.29 -22.07
N ASP A 83 18.87 2.57 -21.85
CA ASP A 83 19.05 1.68 -20.69
C ASP A 83 18.89 2.46 -19.38
N ARG A 84 19.55 3.62 -19.26
CA ARG A 84 19.44 4.49 -18.09
C ARG A 84 18.00 4.96 -17.86
N ILE A 85 17.31 5.41 -18.92
CA ILE A 85 15.91 5.87 -18.81
C ILE A 85 15.00 4.73 -18.36
N LEU A 86 15.15 3.54 -18.94
CA LEU A 86 14.36 2.37 -18.54
C LEU A 86 14.62 1.97 -17.09
N GLY A 87 15.88 2.01 -16.65
CA GLY A 87 16.26 1.79 -15.26
C GLY A 87 15.56 2.77 -14.30
N LEU A 88 15.59 4.06 -14.60
CA LEU A 88 14.91 5.09 -13.79
C LEU A 88 13.39 4.90 -13.77
N LYS A 89 12.77 4.59 -14.92
CA LYS A 89 11.33 4.30 -14.97
C LYS A 89 10.98 3.09 -14.08
N ALA A 90 11.78 2.03 -14.14
CA ALA A 90 11.57 0.84 -13.30
C ALA A 90 11.69 1.17 -11.80
N GLU A 91 12.70 1.97 -11.41
CA GLU A 91 12.89 2.42 -10.03
C GLU A 91 11.69 3.24 -9.54
N TYR A 92 11.26 4.26 -10.28
CA TYR A 92 10.17 5.13 -9.88
C TYR A 92 8.82 4.41 -9.83
N ILE A 93 8.55 3.52 -10.79
CA ILE A 93 7.38 2.65 -10.76
C ILE A 93 7.43 1.71 -9.55
N GLY A 94 8.60 1.15 -9.24
CA GLY A 94 8.79 0.31 -8.05
C GLY A 94 8.50 1.08 -6.76
N GLY A 95 9.04 2.28 -6.62
CA GLY A 95 8.83 3.14 -5.45
C GLY A 95 7.35 3.44 -5.19
N ILE A 96 6.60 3.83 -6.22
CA ILE A 96 5.17 4.12 -6.04
C ILE A 96 4.34 2.86 -5.79
N ARG A 97 4.69 1.72 -6.40
CA ARG A 97 4.01 0.44 -6.14
C ARG A 97 4.19 -0.02 -4.70
N ASN A 98 5.39 0.10 -4.15
CA ASN A 98 5.65 -0.27 -2.74
C ASN A 98 4.79 0.55 -1.77
N ARG A 99 4.68 1.87 -2.01
CA ARG A 99 3.82 2.76 -1.22
C ARG A 99 2.34 2.36 -1.35
N LEU A 100 1.90 2.07 -2.56
CA LEU A 100 0.54 1.63 -2.84
C LEU A 100 0.21 0.29 -2.17
N ASP A 101 1.15 -0.65 -2.17
CA ASP A 101 0.97 -1.97 -1.56
C ASP A 101 0.90 -1.87 -0.03
N THR A 102 1.75 -1.04 0.58
CA THR A 102 1.70 -0.73 2.03
C THR A 102 0.34 -0.11 2.40
N PHE A 103 -0.09 0.90 1.64
CA PHE A 103 -1.37 1.57 1.86
C PHE A 103 -2.56 0.60 1.78
N LYS A 104 -2.57 -0.28 0.78
CA LYS A 104 -3.62 -1.32 0.63
C LYS A 104 -3.63 -2.32 1.78
N GLU A 105 -2.44 -2.68 2.29
CA GLU A 105 -2.33 -3.57 3.43
C GLU A 105 -3.01 -2.94 4.65
N HIS A 106 -2.70 -1.68 4.97
CA HIS A 106 -3.32 -0.97 6.09
C HIS A 106 -4.82 -0.76 5.92
N LEU A 107 -5.31 -0.46 4.71
CA LEU A 107 -6.76 -0.43 4.43
C LEU A 107 -7.43 -1.79 4.73
N THR A 108 -6.78 -2.90 4.37
CA THR A 108 -7.32 -4.24 4.63
C THR A 108 -7.31 -4.58 6.12
N GLN A 109 -6.26 -4.16 6.83
CA GLN A 109 -6.17 -4.31 8.29
C GLN A 109 -7.26 -3.50 9.00
N GLU A 110 -7.53 -2.26 8.55
CA GLU A 110 -8.58 -1.40 9.11
C GLU A 110 -9.97 -2.01 8.91
N ASP A 111 -10.28 -2.47 7.69
CA ASP A 111 -11.58 -3.10 7.39
C ASP A 111 -11.81 -4.34 8.26
N THR A 112 -10.76 -5.14 8.45
CA THR A 112 -10.81 -6.32 9.34
C THR A 112 -11.05 -5.92 10.79
N LEU A 113 -10.36 -4.90 11.28
CA LEU A 113 -10.48 -4.40 12.65
C LEU A 113 -11.86 -3.80 12.92
N SER A 114 -12.38 -3.02 11.97
CA SER A 114 -13.72 -2.42 11.99
C SER A 114 -14.82 -3.49 12.04
N LYS A 115 -14.72 -4.54 11.23
CA LYS A 115 -15.65 -5.69 11.29
C LYS A 115 -15.60 -6.41 12.63
N ARG A 116 -14.40 -6.63 13.18
CA ARG A 116 -14.23 -7.27 14.49
C ARG A 116 -14.85 -6.44 15.61
N PHE A 117 -14.64 -5.12 15.60
CA PHE A 117 -15.25 -4.21 16.55
C PHE A 117 -16.78 -4.30 16.52
N GLN A 118 -17.37 -4.23 15.33
CA GLN A 118 -18.83 -4.32 15.14
C GLN A 118 -19.39 -5.65 15.67
N TYR A 119 -18.74 -6.77 15.36
CA TYR A 119 -19.14 -8.09 15.86
C TYR A 119 -19.15 -8.14 17.40
N LEU A 120 -18.06 -7.70 18.03
CA LEU A 120 -17.95 -7.72 19.49
C LEU A 120 -18.96 -6.79 20.16
N ALA A 121 -19.13 -5.57 19.63
CA ALA A 121 -20.11 -4.61 20.15
C ALA A 121 -21.55 -5.17 20.08
N GLN A 122 -21.91 -5.87 19.01
CA GLN A 122 -23.22 -6.53 18.86
C GLN A 122 -23.40 -7.67 19.88
N THR A 123 -22.37 -8.50 20.08
CA THR A 123 -22.42 -9.61 21.06
C THR A 123 -22.49 -9.12 22.51
N SER A 124 -21.86 -7.99 22.84
CA SER A 124 -21.96 -7.38 24.18
C SER A 124 -23.35 -6.80 24.46
N GLN A 125 -24.07 -6.30 23.45
CA GLN A 125 -25.44 -5.77 23.59
C GLN A 125 -26.52 -6.86 23.58
N ALA A 126 -26.23 -8.05 23.05
CA ALA A 126 -27.17 -9.17 22.96
C ALA A 126 -27.17 -10.09 24.20
N SER A 127 -26.35 -9.81 25.20
CA SER A 127 -26.32 -10.57 26.46
C SER A 127 -27.40 -10.05 27.44
N PRO A 128 -28.34 -10.89 27.93
CA PRO A 128 -29.44 -10.49 28.80
C PRO A 128 -29.03 -10.14 30.23
#